data_AF-A0A4U2YYE9-F1
#
_entry.id   AF-A0A4U2YYE9-F1
#
_cell.length_a   1.000
_cell.length_b   1.000
_cell.length_c   1.000
_cell.angle_alpha   90.00
_cell.angle_beta   90.00
_cell.angle_gamma   90.00
#
_symmetry.space_group_name_H-M   'P 1'
#
loop_
_entity.id
_entity.type
_entity.pdbx_description
1 polymer ?
#
loop_
_entity_poly.entity_id
_entity_poly.type
_entity_poly.pdbx_seq_one_letter_code
_entity_poly.pdbx_strand_id
1 'polypeptide(L)' 'MNEQYLIDQLVLHVGLYKKYQYKENEIGFYQNLEALRVLKGLCTQDEALDYAISITEGVKAA' A
#
# COMPACT_ATOMS: atom_id res chain seq x y z
N MET A 1 7.35 -5.41 11.37
CA MET A 1 6.25 -5.73 10.42
C MET A 1 6.90 -6.07 9.09
N ASN A 2 6.41 -7.08 8.37
CA ASN A 2 6.99 -7.47 7.07
C ASN A 2 6.56 -6.45 5.99
N GLU A 3 7.50 -5.98 5.19
CA GLU A 3 7.26 -5.06 4.08
C GLU A 3 6.28 -5.63 3.06
N GLN A 4 6.46 -6.90 2.67
CA GLN A 4 5.58 -7.53 1.68
C GLN A 4 4.14 -7.59 2.20
N TYR A 5 3.98 -7.89 3.49
CA TYR A 5 2.66 -7.90 4.13
C TYR A 5 1.99 -6.52 4.10
N LEU A 6 2.75 -5.44 4.32
CA LEU A 6 2.23 -4.07 4.21
C LEU A 6 1.77 -3.75 2.79
N ILE A 7 2.59 -4.08 1.79
CA ILE A 7 2.28 -3.84 0.38
C ILE A 7 1.05 -4.66 -0.04
N ASP A 8 0.97 -5.94 0.36
CA ASP A 8 -0.17 -6.81 0.04
C ASP A 8 -1.49 -6.26 0.62
N GLN A 9 -1.48 -5.73 1.86
CA GLN A 9 -2.66 -5.11 2.47
C GLN A 9 -3.08 -3.83 1.75
N LEU A 10 -2.12 -3.00 1.31
CA LEU A 10 -2.41 -1.78 0.55
C LEU A 10 -3.01 -2.10 -0.83
N VAL A 11 -2.43 -3.07 -1.54
CA VAL A 11 -2.91 -3.55 -2.84
C VAL A 11 -4.31 -4.16 -2.71
N LEU A 12 -4.55 -4.96 -1.67
CA LEU A 12 -5.86 -5.54 -1.40
C LEU A 12 -6.92 -4.45 -1.21
N HIS A 13 -6.62 -3.44 -0.38
CA HIS A 13 -7.55 -2.34 -0.13
C HIS A 13 -7.85 -1.55 -1.42
N VAL A 14 -6.83 -1.21 -2.21
CA VAL A 14 -7.02 -0.52 -3.51
C VAL A 14 -7.83 -1.37 -4.50
N GLY A 15 -7.59 -2.69 -4.53
CA GLY A 15 -8.33 -3.62 -5.37
C GLY A 15 -9.81 -3.72 -4.99
N LEU A 16 -10.10 -3.82 -3.69
CA LEU A 16 -11.46 -3.84 -3.16
C LEU A 16 -12.18 -2.51 -3.39
N TYR A 17 -11.48 -1.39 -3.20
CA TYR A 17 -12.01 -0.06 -3.49
C TYR A 17 -12.39 0.09 -4.97
N LYS A 18 -11.49 -0.28 -5.89
CA LYS A 18 -11.76 -0.20 -7.34
C LYS A 18 -12.93 -1.08 -7.78
N LYS A 19 -13.05 -2.30 -7.23
CA LYS A 19 -14.05 -3.27 -7.68
C LYS A 19 -15.43 -3.07 -7.05
N TYR A 20 -15.48 -2.62 -5.79
CA TYR A 20 -16.72 -2.61 -5.01
C TYR A 20 -17.03 -1.25 -4.37
N GLN A 21 -16.26 -0.20 -4.66
CA GLN A 21 -16.30 1.07 -3.90
C GLN A 21 -16.19 0.84 -2.39
N TYR A 22 -15.42 -0.18 -2.00
CA TYR A 22 -15.25 -0.60 -0.62
C TYR A 22 -14.50 0.48 0.17
N LYS A 23 -15.22 1.19 1.04
CA LYS A 23 -14.68 2.25 1.93
C LYS A 23 -14.42 1.78 3.35
N GLU A 24 -14.76 0.54 3.67
CA GLU A 24 -14.43 -0.01 4.98
C GLU A 24 -12.90 -0.14 5.11
N ASN A 25 -12.41 0.22 6.29
CA ASN A 25 -11.00 0.14 6.68
C ASN A 25 -10.05 1.19 6.04
N GLU A 26 -10.55 2.36 5.64
CA GLU A 26 -9.72 3.50 5.22
C GLU A 26 -8.67 3.88 6.28
N ILE A 27 -9.02 3.81 7.57
CA ILE A 27 -8.08 4.09 8.67
C ILE A 27 -6.91 3.10 8.65
N GLY A 28 -7.18 1.80 8.48
CA GLY A 28 -6.14 0.77 8.39
C GLY A 28 -5.26 0.94 7.15
N PHE A 29 -5.84 1.40 6.04
CA PHE A 29 -5.08 1.74 4.83
C PHE A 29 -4.06 2.86 5.08
N TYR A 30 -4.48 3.98 5.67
CA TYR A 30 -3.56 5.09 5.98
C TYR A 30 -2.52 4.71 7.05
N GLN A 31 -2.88 3.86 8.03
CA GLN A 31 -1.93 3.34 9.02
C GLN A 31 -0.86 2.45 8.37
N ASN A 32 -1.24 1.60 7.42
CA ASN A 32 -0.32 0.77 6.66
C ASN A 32 0.60 1.60 5.75
N LEU A 33 0.07 2.66 5.12
CA LEU A 33 0.85 3.63 4.35
C LEU A 33 1.88 4.34 5.23
N GLU A 34 1.48 4.79 6.42
CA GLU A 34 2.39 5.44 7.35
C GLU A 34 3.48 4.49 7.86
N ALA A 35 3.11 3.24 8.17
CA ALA A 35 4.06 2.22 8.55
C ALA A 35 5.08 1.92 7.42
N LEU A 36 4.62 1.88 6.16
CA LEU A 36 5.48 1.69 5.00
C LEU A 36 6.40 2.90 4.78
N ARG A 37 5.88 4.12 4.95
CA ARG A 37 6.64 5.38 4.89
C ARG A 37 7.79 5.37 5.89
N VAL A 38 7.50 5.07 7.16
CA VAL A 38 8.51 5.00 8.22
C VAL A 38 9.51 3.87 7.97
N LEU A 39 9.04 2.70 7.50
CA LEU A 39 9.90 1.55 7.21
C LEU A 39 10.92 1.84 6.10
N LYS A 40 10.52 2.62 5.08
CA LYS A 40 11.35 2.95 3.92
C LYS A 40 12.05 4.31 4.01
N GLY A 41 11.81 5.07 5.08
CA GLY A 41 12.37 6.40 5.26
C GLY A 41 11.87 7.40 4.22
N LEU A 42 10.62 7.26 3.77
CA LEU A 42 10.01 8.12 2.75
C LEU A 42 9.47 9.41 3.39
N CYS A 43 9.48 10.49 2.62
CA CYS A 43 9.09 11.82 3.10
C CYS A 43 7.57 11.93 3.26
N THR A 44 6.80 11.35 2.34
CA THR A 44 5.34 11.50 2.31
C THR A 44 4.63 10.15 2.19
N GLN A 45 3.33 10.15 2.51
CA GLN A 45 2.48 8.97 2.28
C GLN A 45 2.26 8.71 0.78
N ASP A 46 2.30 9.76 -0.06
CA ASP A 46 2.24 9.61 -1.51
C ASP A 46 3.45 8.84 -2.05
N GLU A 47 4.66 9.15 -1.57
CA GLU A 47 5.86 8.39 -1.91
C GLU A 47 5.76 6.92 -1.46
N ALA A 48 5.13 6.66 -0.31
CA ALA A 48 4.91 5.29 0.15
C ALA A 48 3.89 4.54 -0.72
N LEU A 49 2.89 5.23 -1.24
CA LEU A 49 1.94 4.67 -2.19
C LEU A 49 2.61 4.37 -3.54
N ASP A 50 3.38 5.31 -4.08
CA ASP A 50 4.14 5.14 -5.31
C ASP A 50 5.13 3.97 -5.19
N TYR A 51 5.80 3.86 -4.04
CA TYR A 51 6.67 2.74 -3.72
C TYR A 51 5.90 1.41 -3.75
N ALA A 52 4.77 1.31 -3.05
CA ALA A 52 3.95 0.10 -3.04
C ALA A 52 3.49 -0.30 -4.46
N ILE A 53 3.08 0.68 -5.28
CA ILE A 53 2.71 0.45 -6.69
C ILE A 53 3.90 -0.08 -7.48
N SER A 54 5.07 0.55 -7.36
CA SER A 54 6.28 0.16 -8.11
C SER A 54 6.73 -1.29 -7.82
N ILE A 55 6.61 -1.73 -6.56
CA ILE A 55 6.90 -3.12 -6.17
C ILE A 55 5.86 -4.07 -6.77
N THR A 56 4.59 -3.69 -6.76
CA THR A 56 3.51 -4.51 -7.32
C THR A 56 3.63 -4.66 -8.84
N GLU A 57 4.06 -3.62 -9.55
CA GLU A 57 4.31 -3.64 -10.99
C GLU A 57 5.59 -4.41 -11.34
N GLY A 58 6.65 -4.26 -10.53
CA GLY A 58 7.88 -5.05 -10.67
C GLY A 58 7.66 -6.55 -10.48
N VAL A 59 6.74 -6.95 -9.60
CA VAL A 59 6.34 -8.36 -9.39
C VAL A 59 5.51 -8.91 -10.56
N LYS A 60 4.80 -8.07 -11.33
CA LYS A 60 4.06 -8.49 -12.53
C LYS A 60 4.93 -8.61 -13.79
N ALA A 61 6.14 -8.06 -13.77
CA ALA A 61 7.05 -8.03 -14.90
C ALA A 61 8.07 -9.20 -14.92
N ALA A 62 8.05 -10.09 -13.92
CA ALA A 62 8.87 -11.29 -13.82
C ALA A 62 8.02 -12.56 -13.95
#